data_AF-A0A373C3W8-F1
#
_entry.id   AF-A0A373C3W8-F1
#
_cell.length_a   1.000
_cell.length_b   1.000
_cell.length_c   1.000
_cell.angle_alpha   90.00
_cell.angle_beta   90.00
_cell.angle_gamma   90.00
#
_symmetry.space_group_name_H-M   'P 1'
#
loop_
_entity.id
_entity.type
_entity.pdbx_description
1 polymer ?
#
loop_
_entity_poly.entity_id
_entity_poly.type
_entity_poly.pdbx_seq_one_letter_code
_entity_poly.pdbx_strand_id
1 'polypeptide(L)'
;MSKITREINKISLFVISTSGRIILYGLAAVLIVTGARSAYSFGHGIFYAPAMEAEPGTEKSIKLDGDESVEEVGKILKKAGLIRDARTFTIQAKCYGYEVNAGTYELNTSKDSKELINILKENPDDTAKEDTKS
;
A
#
# COMPACT_ATOMS: atom_id res chain seq x y z
N MET A 1 -20.87 7.48 62.13
CA MET A 1 -19.63 7.58 61.32
C MET A 1 -19.16 9.02 61.28
N SER A 2 -17.88 9.27 61.55
CA SER A 2 -17.32 10.63 61.66
C SER A 2 -17.23 11.33 60.30
N LYS A 3 -17.47 12.66 60.27
CA LYS A 3 -17.38 13.49 59.05
C LYS A 3 -16.05 13.32 58.31
N ILE A 4 -14.98 13.06 59.06
CA ILE A 4 -13.61 12.85 58.57
C ILE A 4 -13.51 11.63 57.65
N THR A 5 -14.16 10.51 57.99
CA THR A 5 -14.10 9.27 57.19
C THR A 5 -14.79 9.43 55.83
N ARG A 6 -15.82 10.29 55.74
CA ARG A 6 -16.57 10.54 54.51
C ARG A 6 -15.79 11.42 53.52
N GLU A 7 -15.05 12.39 54.04
CA GLU A 7 -14.16 13.27 53.27
C GLU A 7 -12.95 12.49 52.73
N ILE A 8 -12.35 11.61 53.55
CA ILE A 8 -11.23 10.75 53.12
C ILE A 8 -11.66 9.82 51.97
N ASN A 9 -12.84 9.20 52.05
CA ASN A 9 -13.34 8.34 50.96
C ASN A 9 -13.60 9.12 49.66
N LYS A 10 -14.03 10.38 49.73
CA LYS A 10 -14.21 11.23 48.53
C LYS A 10 -12.86 11.56 47.87
N ILE A 11 -11.85 11.91 48.65
CA ILE A 11 -10.52 12.27 48.14
C ILE A 11 -9.83 11.04 47.54
N SER A 12 -9.87 9.89 48.23
CA SER A 12 -9.32 8.63 47.70
C SER A 12 -9.98 8.22 46.38
N LEU A 13 -11.30 8.37 46.26
CA LEU A 13 -12.02 8.03 45.03
C LEU A 13 -11.63 8.96 43.87
N PHE A 14 -11.42 10.25 44.14
CA PHE A 14 -10.97 11.23 43.14
C PHE A 14 -9.56 10.91 42.61
N VAL A 15 -8.62 10.57 43.51
CA VAL A 15 -7.24 10.21 43.18
C VAL A 15 -7.19 8.93 42.35
N ILE A 16 -7.98 7.91 42.71
CA ILE A 16 -8.08 6.64 41.95
C ILE A 16 -8.62 6.92 40.54
N SER A 17 -9.67 7.75 40.41
CA SER A 17 -10.24 8.08 39.10
C SER A 17 -9.25 8.83 38.19
N THR A 18 -8.44 9.71 38.76
CA THR A 18 -7.44 10.50 38.02
C THR A 18 -6.27 9.62 37.60
N SER A 19 -5.81 8.73 38.48
CA SER A 19 -4.72 7.78 38.18
C SER A 19 -5.10 6.84 37.03
N GLY A 20 -6.35 6.35 37.01
CA GLY A 20 -6.85 5.53 35.90
C GLY A 20 -6.82 6.24 34.55
N ARG A 21 -7.16 7.53 34.50
CA ARG A 21 -7.07 8.33 33.27
C ARG A 21 -5.63 8.53 32.80
N ILE A 22 -4.70 8.77 33.73
CA ILE A 22 -3.27 8.89 33.40
C ILE A 22 -2.75 7.59 32.78
N ILE A 23 -3.10 6.45 33.36
CA ILE A 23 -2.73 5.13 32.80
C ILE A 23 -3.35 4.94 31.42
N LEU A 24 -4.62 5.29 31.24
CA LEU A 24 -5.31 5.19 29.95
C LEU A 24 -4.65 6.07 28.88
N TYR A 25 -4.29 7.31 29.20
CA TYR A 25 -3.59 8.21 28.27
C TYR A 25 -2.18 7.69 27.95
N GLY A 26 -1.47 7.14 28.94
CA GLY A 26 -0.19 6.48 28.72
C GLY A 26 -0.30 5.30 27.75
N LEU A 27 -1.32 4.44 27.95
CA LEU A 27 -1.59 3.31 27.08
C LEU A 27 -1.98 3.76 25.66
N ALA A 28 -2.81 4.80 25.55
CA ALA A 28 -3.18 5.38 24.26
C ALA A 28 -1.95 5.96 23.53
N ALA A 29 -1.04 6.65 24.24
CA ALA A 29 0.20 7.15 23.66
C ALA A 29 1.11 6.01 23.17
N VAL A 30 1.24 4.93 23.94
CA VAL A 30 1.99 3.73 23.52
C VAL A 30 1.37 3.10 22.27
N LEU A 31 0.04 2.98 22.21
CA LEU A 31 -0.66 2.47 21.03
C LEU A 31 -0.48 3.36 19.81
N ILE A 32 -0.53 4.69 19.97
CA ILE A 32 -0.30 5.64 18.87
C ILE A 32 1.14 5.54 18.37
N VAL A 33 2.14 5.53 19.26
CA VAL A 33 3.55 5.46 18.84
C VAL A 33 3.88 4.12 18.19
N THR A 34 3.36 3.02 18.73
CA THR A 34 3.57 1.67 18.18
C THR A 34 2.83 1.52 16.86
N GLY A 35 1.57 1.95 16.81
CA GLY A 35 0.76 1.98 15.59
C GLY A 35 1.39 2.84 14.51
N ALA A 36 1.91 4.03 14.85
CA ALA A 36 2.60 4.91 13.91
C ALA A 36 3.90 4.30 13.38
N ARG A 37 4.73 3.69 14.24
CA ARG A 37 5.95 3.00 13.77
C ARG A 37 5.65 1.78 12.90
N SER A 38 4.65 0.99 13.28
CA SER A 38 4.18 -0.15 12.48
C SER A 38 3.58 0.32 11.16
N ALA A 39 2.76 1.37 11.16
CA ALA A 39 2.19 1.94 9.95
C ALA A 39 3.26 2.59 9.06
N TYR A 40 4.27 3.24 9.65
CA TYR A 40 5.37 3.84 8.89
C TYR A 40 6.28 2.79 8.27
N SER A 41 6.70 1.76 9.03
CA SER A 41 7.51 0.65 8.48
C SER A 41 6.73 -0.17 7.44
N PHE A 42 5.44 -0.41 7.69
CA PHE A 42 4.55 -1.06 6.73
C PHE A 42 4.34 -0.20 5.49
N GLY A 43 4.06 1.09 5.66
CA GLY A 43 3.86 2.03 4.56
C GLY A 43 5.11 2.21 3.73
N HIS A 44 6.28 2.39 4.35
CA HIS A 44 7.54 2.51 3.64
C HIS A 44 7.92 1.21 2.92
N GLY A 45 7.64 0.03 3.51
CA GLY A 45 7.86 -1.26 2.86
C GLY A 45 6.88 -1.56 1.72
N ILE A 46 5.62 -1.13 1.86
CA ILE A 46 4.59 -1.35 0.84
C ILE A 46 4.65 -0.32 -0.28
N PHE A 47 4.93 0.96 -0.02
CA PHE A 47 4.86 2.01 -1.03
C PHE A 47 6.19 2.32 -1.71
N TYR A 48 7.33 1.89 -1.14
CA TYR A 48 8.63 2.09 -1.77
C TYR A 48 8.92 0.97 -2.77
N ALA A 49 8.53 1.19 -4.03
CA ALA A 49 8.80 0.30 -5.16
C ALA A 49 9.79 0.97 -6.14
N PRO A 50 11.09 0.95 -5.85
CA PRO A 50 12.10 1.43 -6.79
C PRO A 50 12.22 0.47 -7.98
N ALA A 51 12.64 0.99 -9.14
CA ALA A 51 13.00 0.21 -10.33
C ALA A 51 13.84 -1.04 -9.99
N MET A 52 13.61 -2.12 -10.76
CA MET A 52 14.29 -3.40 -10.55
C MET A 52 15.77 -3.30 -10.92
N GLU A 53 16.10 -2.53 -11.96
CA GLU A 53 17.45 -2.32 -12.45
C GLU A 53 17.69 -0.84 -12.79
N ALA A 54 18.95 -0.40 -12.73
CA ALA A 54 19.34 0.89 -13.30
C ALA A 54 19.37 0.77 -14.84
N GLU A 55 19.21 1.89 -15.56
CA GLU A 55 19.36 1.90 -17.02
C GLU A 55 20.68 1.23 -17.46
N PRO A 56 20.67 0.39 -18.52
CA PRO A 56 19.65 0.30 -19.57
C PRO A 56 18.50 -0.69 -19.32
N GLY A 57 18.50 -1.41 -18.19
CA GLY A 57 17.47 -2.43 -17.89
C GLY A 57 17.36 -3.57 -18.91
N THR A 58 16.31 -4.37 -18.77
CA THR A 58 15.99 -5.54 -19.61
C THR A 58 14.55 -5.42 -20.08
N GLU A 59 14.34 -5.52 -21.39
CA GLU A 59 13.01 -5.53 -22.00
C GLU A 59 12.38 -6.93 -21.90
N LYS A 60 11.12 -6.98 -21.50
CA LYS A 60 10.34 -8.22 -21.35
C LYS A 60 8.93 -8.03 -21.87
N SER A 61 8.54 -8.89 -22.80
CA SER A 61 7.17 -8.98 -23.27
C SER A 61 6.37 -9.90 -22.34
N ILE A 62 5.26 -9.40 -21.80
CA ILE A 62 4.29 -10.18 -21.05
C ILE A 62 2.97 -10.25 -21.80
N LYS A 63 2.26 -11.37 -21.67
CA LYS A 63 0.92 -11.54 -22.20
C LYS A 63 -0.04 -11.65 -21.02
N LEU A 64 -1.10 -10.86 -21.05
CA LEU A 64 -2.20 -10.88 -20.09
C LEU A 64 -3.46 -11.31 -20.82
N ASP A 65 -4.20 -12.26 -20.23
CA ASP A 65 -5.40 -12.84 -20.84
C ASP A 65 -6.68 -12.03 -20.51
N GLY A 66 -6.61 -11.14 -19.51
CA GLY A 66 -7.68 -10.19 -19.17
C GLY A 66 -8.73 -10.72 -18.20
N ASP A 67 -8.79 -12.02 -17.97
CA ASP A 67 -9.59 -12.66 -16.91
C ASP A 67 -8.88 -12.65 -15.55
N GLU A 68 -7.58 -12.37 -15.56
CA GLU A 68 -6.71 -12.36 -14.39
C GLU A 68 -7.04 -11.21 -13.45
N SER A 69 -7.00 -11.47 -12.16
CA SER A 69 -7.14 -10.42 -11.16
C SER A 69 -5.89 -9.53 -11.11
N VAL A 70 -6.04 -8.27 -10.66
CA VAL A 70 -4.91 -7.34 -10.45
C VAL A 70 -3.80 -7.93 -9.57
N GLU A 71 -4.14 -8.86 -8.67
CA GLU A 71 -3.16 -9.58 -7.85
C GLU A 71 -2.39 -10.63 -8.66
N GLU A 72 -3.04 -11.34 -9.57
CA GLU A 72 -2.42 -12.30 -10.49
C GLU A 72 -1.50 -11.60 -11.49
N VAL A 73 -1.94 -10.49 -12.08
CA VAL A 73 -1.09 -9.63 -12.93
C VAL A 73 0.16 -9.19 -12.16
N GLY A 74 0.01 -8.77 -10.90
CA GLY A 74 1.15 -8.47 -10.03
C GLY A 74 2.09 -9.67 -9.82
N LYS A 75 1.56 -10.89 -9.66
CA LYS A 75 2.39 -12.10 -9.53
C LYS A 75 3.15 -12.41 -10.83
N ILE A 76 2.53 -12.19 -11.98
CA ILE A 76 3.13 -12.39 -13.31
C ILE A 76 4.27 -11.38 -13.52
N LEU A 77 4.02 -10.10 -13.26
CA LEU A 77 5.02 -9.04 -13.31
C LEU A 77 6.20 -9.32 -12.37
N LYS A 78 5.93 -9.83 -11.16
CA LYS A 78 6.97 -10.20 -10.20
C LYS A 78 7.79 -11.38 -10.69
N LYS A 79 7.15 -12.41 -11.25
CA LYS A 79 7.81 -13.59 -11.80
C LYS A 79 8.65 -13.24 -13.04
N ALA A 80 8.17 -12.28 -13.83
CA ALA A 80 8.91 -11.69 -14.93
C ALA A 80 10.05 -10.78 -14.43
N GLY A 81 10.14 -10.44 -13.15
CA GLY A 81 11.18 -9.56 -12.60
C GLY A 81 11.01 -8.09 -13.00
N LEU A 82 9.80 -7.70 -13.41
CA LEU A 82 9.45 -6.30 -13.74
C LEU A 82 9.11 -5.50 -12.47
N ILE A 83 8.66 -6.18 -11.41
CA ILE A 83 8.39 -5.56 -10.11
C ILE A 83 9.00 -6.37 -8.97
N ARG A 84 9.33 -5.71 -7.87
CA ARG A 84 9.84 -6.34 -6.64
C ARG A 84 8.76 -7.11 -5.88
N ASP A 85 7.59 -6.50 -5.74
CA ASP A 85 6.51 -7.05 -4.93
C ASP A 85 5.12 -6.91 -5.57
N ALA A 86 4.48 -8.07 -5.76
CA ALA A 86 3.12 -8.17 -6.28
C ALA A 86 2.12 -7.43 -5.39
N ARG A 87 2.28 -7.50 -4.07
CA ARG A 87 1.34 -6.88 -3.11
C ARG A 87 1.39 -5.35 -3.16
N THR A 88 2.60 -4.80 -3.28
CA THR A 88 2.83 -3.37 -3.50
C THR A 88 2.17 -2.91 -4.79
N PHE A 89 2.38 -3.66 -5.87
CA PHE A 89 1.75 -3.40 -7.16
C PHE A 89 0.23 -3.45 -7.06
N THR A 90 -0.36 -4.46 -6.41
CA THR A 90 -1.83 -4.56 -6.27
C THR A 90 -2.42 -3.36 -5.53
N ILE A 91 -1.74 -2.88 -4.48
CA ILE A 91 -2.19 -1.69 -3.73
C ILE A 91 -2.05 -0.44 -4.59
N GLN A 92 -0.92 -0.24 -5.28
CA GLN A 92 -0.72 0.87 -6.20
C GLN A 92 -1.74 0.85 -7.34
N ALA A 93 -1.95 -0.29 -7.98
CA ALA A 93 -2.93 -0.51 -9.03
C ALA A 93 -4.34 -0.14 -8.56
N LYS A 94 -4.75 -0.53 -7.34
CA LYS A 94 -6.03 -0.12 -6.75
C LYS A 94 -6.09 1.40 -6.50
N CYS A 95 -5.03 2.01 -5.97
CA CYS A 95 -4.98 3.45 -5.74
C CYS A 95 -5.02 4.27 -7.03
N TYR A 96 -4.39 3.77 -8.10
CA TYR A 96 -4.38 4.42 -9.40
C TYR A 96 -5.59 4.07 -10.27
N GLY A 97 -6.44 3.11 -9.88
CA GLY A 97 -7.56 2.67 -10.71
C GLY A 97 -7.10 1.95 -11.98
N TYR A 98 -6.19 0.99 -11.84
CA TYR A 98 -5.81 0.08 -12.92
C TYR A 98 -6.85 -1.04 -13.05
N GLU A 99 -7.35 -1.23 -14.27
CA GLU A 99 -8.18 -2.37 -14.67
C GLU A 99 -7.37 -3.28 -15.59
N VAL A 100 -7.56 -4.59 -15.44
CA VAL A 100 -6.78 -5.58 -16.20
C VAL A 100 -7.29 -5.62 -17.62
N ASN A 101 -6.41 -5.25 -18.56
CA ASN A 101 -6.68 -5.28 -19.99
C ASN A 101 -5.92 -6.46 -20.59
N ALA A 102 -6.63 -7.30 -21.36
CA ALA A 102 -5.99 -8.31 -22.19
C ALA A 102 -5.05 -7.65 -23.19
N GLY A 103 -3.88 -8.23 -23.42
CA GLY A 103 -2.90 -7.64 -24.33
C GLY A 103 -1.50 -8.19 -24.16
N THR A 104 -0.66 -7.91 -25.15
CA THR A 104 0.78 -8.16 -25.06
C THR A 104 1.47 -6.82 -24.80
N TYR A 105 2.17 -6.72 -23.67
CA TYR A 105 2.83 -5.49 -23.23
C TYR A 105 4.33 -5.69 -23.21
N GLU A 106 5.06 -4.74 -23.80
CA GLU A 106 6.52 -4.68 -23.72
C GLU A 106 6.91 -3.76 -22.57
N LEU A 107 7.52 -4.35 -21.55
CA LEU A 107 7.84 -3.67 -20.29
C LEU A 107 9.34 -3.77 -20.02
N ASN A 108 9.95 -2.69 -19.53
CA ASN A 108 11.37 -2.66 -19.20
C ASN A 108 11.59 -2.66 -17.68
N THR A 109 12.57 -3.43 -17.19
CA THR A 109 12.95 -3.51 -15.77
C THR A 109 13.56 -2.22 -15.20
N SER A 110 13.96 -1.27 -16.05
CA SER A 110 14.43 0.06 -15.65
C SER A 110 13.31 1.03 -15.30
N LYS A 111 12.06 0.71 -15.66
CA LYS A 111 10.89 1.57 -15.39
C LYS A 111 10.37 1.35 -13.98
N ASP A 112 9.92 2.44 -13.36
CA ASP A 112 9.28 2.38 -12.05
C ASP A 112 7.87 1.77 -12.14
N SER A 113 7.39 1.17 -11.04
CA SER A 113 6.06 0.54 -10.96
C SER A 113 4.92 1.44 -11.45
N LYS A 114 5.02 2.76 -11.27
CA LYS A 114 4.03 3.73 -11.74
C LYS A 114 4.00 3.83 -13.27
N GLU A 115 5.17 3.85 -13.92
CA GLU A 115 5.25 3.86 -15.38
C GLU A 115 4.75 2.55 -15.97
N LEU A 116 5.08 1.41 -15.34
CA LEU A 116 4.56 0.10 -15.74
C LEU A 116 3.03 0.07 -15.66
N ILE A 117 2.43 0.58 -14.59
CA ILE A 117 0.97 0.69 -14.46
C ILE A 117 0.38 1.58 -15.56
N ASN A 118 1.04 2.68 -15.94
CA ASN A 118 0.56 3.53 -17.02
C ASN A 118 0.59 2.81 -18.37
N ILE A 119 1.67 2.09 -18.70
CA ILE A 119 1.77 1.30 -19.94
C ILE A 119 0.71 0.19 -19.96
N LEU A 120 0.47 -0.46 -18.82
CA LEU A 120 -0.56 -1.49 -18.71
C LEU A 120 -2.00 -0.94 -18.82
N LYS A 121 -2.21 0.32 -18.44
CA LYS A 121 -3.50 1.01 -18.63
C LYS A 121 -3.73 1.41 -20.08
N GLU A 122 -2.67 1.73 -20.79
CA GLU A 122 -2.69 2.07 -22.20
C GLU A 122 -2.99 0.79 -22.97
N ASN A 123 -4.27 0.59 -23.28
CA ASN A 123 -4.75 -0.65 -23.86
C ASN A 123 -4.22 -0.74 -25.30
N PRO A 124 -3.38 -1.74 -25.63
CA PRO A 124 -2.75 -1.83 -26.95
C PRO A 124 -3.77 -2.00 -28.08
N ASP A 125 -4.97 -2.48 -27.77
CA ASP A 125 -6.09 -2.65 -28.72
C ASP A 125 -6.82 -1.33 -29.05
N ASP A 126 -6.65 -0.27 -28.25
CA ASP A 126 -7.25 1.06 -28.53
C ASP A 126 -6.31 1.91 -29.42
N THR A 127 -5.00 1.79 -29.25
CA THR A 127 -4.00 2.44 -30.11
C THR A 127 -4.09 1.98 -31.57
N ALA A 128 -4.53 0.73 -31.83
CA ALA A 128 -4.72 0.24 -33.20
C ALA A 128 -5.93 0.84 -33.93
N LYS A 129 -6.80 1.62 -33.25
CA LYS A 129 -8.02 2.20 -33.85
C LYS A 129 -7.89 3.69 -34.21
N GLU A 130 -6.85 4.40 -33.77
CA GLU A 130 -6.63 5.80 -34.16
C GLU A 130 -5.89 5.96 -35.49
N ASP A 131 -5.21 4.93 -35.99
CA ASP A 131 -4.46 5.02 -37.27
C ASP A 131 -5.34 4.83 -38.52
N THR A 132 -6.63 4.55 -38.36
CA THR A 132 -7.59 4.38 -39.48
C THR A 132 -8.63 5.49 -39.52
N LYS A 133 -8.22 6.75 -39.38
CA LYS A 133 -9.03 7.90 -39.80
C LYS A 133 -8.13 9.06 -40.27
N SER A 134 -7.32 8.79 -41.29
CA SER A 134 -6.74 9.84 -42.12
C SER A 134 -7.57 10.07 -43.38
#